data_AF-O29315-F1
#
_entry.id   AF-O29315-F1
#
_cell.length_a   1.000
_cell.length_b   1.000
_cell.length_c   1.000
_cell.angle_alpha   90.00
_cell.angle_beta   90.00
_cell.angle_gamma   90.00
#
_symmetry.space_group_name_H-M   'P 1'
#
loop_
_entity.id
_entity.type
_entity.pdbx_description
1 polymer ?
#
loop_
_entity_poly.entity_id
_entity_poly.type
_entity_poly.pdbx_seq_one_letter_code
_entity_poly.pdbx_strand_id
1 'polypeptide(L)'
;MRRRRYLEKLEWVEREINFATEHAMSDEVRKRAVLYSIMTAVEVVMDIVAMLVKDLGKQVEDDYTNISKLLEECVIEESEAELLRRYNGLRNAIAHHYNHLDLSKVERALTQLDELYEVAVKLVKTADKLAG
;
A
#
# COMPACT_ATOMS: atom_id res chain seq x y z
N MET A 1 -22.01 -5.38 -0.85
CA MET A 1 -21.17 -5.03 -2.01
C MET A 1 -19.90 -4.28 -1.59
N ARG A 2 -20.00 -3.22 -0.77
CA ARG A 2 -18.84 -2.41 -0.33
C ARG A 2 -17.80 -3.19 0.48
N ARG A 3 -18.20 -3.86 1.56
CA ARG A 3 -17.33 -4.73 2.40
C ARG A 3 -16.55 -5.76 1.57
N ARG A 4 -17.24 -6.43 0.63
CA ARG A 4 -16.64 -7.44 -0.25
C ARG A 4 -15.45 -6.89 -1.04
N ARG A 5 -15.55 -5.66 -1.58
CA ARG A 5 -14.45 -5.04 -2.35
C ARG A 5 -13.22 -4.76 -1.49
N TYR A 6 -13.39 -4.37 -0.23
CA TYR A 6 -12.26 -4.17 0.68
C TYR A 6 -11.56 -5.49 1.00
N LEU A 7 -12.33 -6.55 1.28
CA LEU A 7 -11.78 -7.87 1.55
C LEU A 7 -11.06 -8.45 0.32
N GLU A 8 -11.65 -8.35 -0.86
CA GLU A 8 -11.02 -8.75 -2.13
C GLU A 8 -9.68 -8.02 -2.31
N LYS A 9 -9.61 -6.70 -2.07
CA LYS A 9 -8.35 -5.94 -2.15
C LYS A 9 -7.33 -6.38 -1.10
N LEU A 10 -7.76 -6.65 0.13
CA LEU A 10 -6.87 -7.11 1.19
C LEU A 10 -6.25 -8.47 0.87
N GLU A 11 -7.03 -9.40 0.32
CA GLU A 11 -6.55 -10.70 -0.17
C GLU A 11 -5.50 -10.54 -1.28
N TRP A 12 -5.68 -9.55 -2.17
CA TRP A 12 -4.68 -9.21 -3.19
C TRP A 12 -3.40 -8.65 -2.58
N VAL A 13 -3.50 -7.73 -1.62
CA VAL A 13 -2.31 -7.19 -0.91
C VAL A 13 -1.52 -8.31 -0.25
N GLU A 14 -2.20 -9.22 0.46
CA GLU A 14 -1.58 -10.36 1.12
C GLU A 14 -0.82 -11.26 0.12
N ARG A 15 -1.45 -11.59 -1.02
CA ARG A 15 -0.83 -12.40 -2.07
C ARG A 15 0.46 -11.78 -2.60
N GLU A 16 0.44 -10.48 -2.90
CA GLU A 16 1.60 -9.80 -3.45
C GLU A 16 2.70 -9.62 -2.41
N ILE A 17 2.36 -9.32 -1.15
CA ILE A 17 3.35 -9.25 -0.08
C ILE A 17 4.03 -10.60 0.14
N ASN A 18 3.27 -11.70 0.18
CA ASN A 18 3.83 -13.03 0.31
C ASN A 18 4.74 -13.37 -0.87
N PHE A 19 4.30 -13.08 -2.10
CA PHE A 19 5.14 -13.31 -3.28
C PHE A 19 6.45 -12.50 -3.21
N ALA A 20 6.39 -11.22 -2.89
CA ALA A 20 7.56 -10.35 -2.81
C ALA A 20 8.56 -10.78 -1.72
N THR A 21 8.07 -11.26 -0.58
CA THR A 21 8.91 -11.65 0.57
C THR A 21 9.50 -13.06 0.44
N GLU A 22 8.80 -13.98 -0.23
CA GLU A 22 9.25 -15.37 -0.43
C GLU A 22 10.31 -15.51 -1.55
N HIS A 23 10.47 -14.50 -2.40
CA HIS A 23 11.34 -14.56 -3.58
C HIS A 23 12.54 -13.62 -3.47
N ALA A 24 13.75 -14.19 -3.55
CA ALA A 24 14.97 -13.39 -3.68
C ALA A 24 15.07 -12.76 -5.09
N MET A 25 15.58 -11.53 -5.15
CA MET A 25 15.91 -10.82 -6.40
C MET A 25 17.21 -11.35 -7.04
N SER A 26 17.34 -12.66 -7.24
CA SER A 26 18.60 -13.33 -7.61
C SER A 26 18.97 -13.24 -9.10
N ASP A 27 18.04 -12.87 -9.95
CA ASP A 27 18.24 -12.62 -11.38
C ASP A 27 17.27 -11.53 -11.87
N GLU A 28 17.46 -11.06 -13.09
CA GLU A 28 16.65 -9.98 -13.65
C GLU A 28 15.15 -10.31 -13.77
N VAL A 29 14.78 -11.58 -13.99
CA VAL A 29 13.38 -12.00 -14.05
C VAL A 29 12.76 -11.95 -12.67
N ARG A 30 13.41 -12.56 -11.68
CA ARG A 30 12.92 -12.56 -10.29
C ARG A 30 12.90 -11.16 -9.70
N LYS A 31 13.92 -10.35 -9.96
CA LYS A 31 13.96 -8.93 -9.58
C LYS A 31 12.74 -8.18 -10.12
N ARG A 32 12.43 -8.31 -11.41
CA ARG A 32 11.25 -7.67 -12.01
C ARG A 32 9.95 -8.19 -11.40
N ALA A 33 9.85 -9.48 -11.13
CA ALA A 33 8.67 -10.08 -10.50
C ALA A 33 8.44 -9.54 -9.07
N VAL A 34 9.50 -9.49 -8.25
CA VAL A 34 9.44 -8.93 -6.88
C VAL A 34 9.08 -7.44 -6.92
N LEU A 35 9.74 -6.65 -7.78
CA LEU A 35 9.45 -5.22 -7.92
C LEU A 35 7.99 -4.97 -8.35
N TYR A 36 7.49 -5.74 -9.31
CA TYR A 36 6.09 -5.67 -9.75
C TYR A 36 5.13 -6.01 -8.62
N SER A 37 5.46 -7.03 -7.82
CA SER A 37 4.65 -7.46 -6.70
C SER A 37 4.57 -6.39 -5.60
N ILE A 38 5.71 -5.76 -5.24
CA ILE A 38 5.73 -4.59 -4.35
C ILE A 38 4.86 -3.47 -4.90
N MET A 39 5.04 -3.10 -6.18
CA MET A 39 4.25 -2.04 -6.80
C MET A 39 2.74 -2.32 -6.73
N THR A 40 2.35 -3.56 -7.03
CA THR A 40 0.95 -4.00 -7.02
C THR A 40 0.38 -3.96 -5.61
N ALA A 41 1.11 -4.47 -4.61
CA ALA A 41 0.70 -4.39 -3.21
C ALA A 41 0.43 -2.94 -2.78
N VAL A 42 1.38 -2.03 -3.05
CA VAL A 42 1.24 -0.61 -2.69
C VAL A 42 0.08 0.04 -3.42
N GLU A 43 -0.09 -0.22 -4.72
CA GLU A 43 -1.21 0.31 -5.51
C GLU A 43 -2.57 -0.08 -4.90
N VAL A 44 -2.73 -1.35 -4.53
CA VAL A 44 -3.98 -1.83 -3.93
C VAL A 44 -4.20 -1.22 -2.54
N VAL A 45 -3.15 -0.94 -1.77
CA VAL A 45 -3.27 -0.20 -0.50
C VAL A 45 -3.70 1.26 -0.74
N MET A 46 -3.14 1.95 -1.74
CA MET A 46 -3.57 3.31 -2.09
C MET A 46 -5.03 3.34 -2.57
N ASP A 47 -5.48 2.31 -3.30
CA ASP A 47 -6.89 2.12 -3.64
C ASP A 47 -7.78 1.99 -2.39
N ILE A 48 -7.35 1.22 -1.38
CA ILE A 48 -8.07 1.09 -0.10
C ILE A 48 -8.16 2.46 0.60
N VAL A 49 -7.07 3.24 0.60
CA VAL A 49 -7.03 4.61 1.14
C VAL A 49 -8.04 5.50 0.41
N ALA A 50 -8.01 5.54 -0.92
CA ALA A 50 -8.92 6.33 -1.74
C ALA A 50 -10.39 5.92 -1.54
N MET A 51 -10.66 4.62 -1.46
CA MET A 51 -11.99 4.10 -1.14
C MET A 51 -12.46 4.57 0.23
N LEU A 52 -11.59 4.56 1.25
CA LEU A 52 -11.94 4.98 2.61
C LEU A 52 -12.18 6.49 2.71
N VAL A 53 -11.41 7.31 1.98
CA VAL A 53 -11.65 8.76 1.87
C VAL A 53 -13.04 9.04 1.31
N LYS A 54 -13.43 8.34 0.22
CA LYS A 54 -14.77 8.47 -0.36
C LYS A 54 -15.86 8.10 0.63
N ASP A 55 -15.61 7.04 1.36
CA ASP A 55 -16.51 6.43 2.32
C ASP A 55 -16.74 7.29 3.58
N LEU A 56 -15.79 8.16 3.91
CA LEU A 56 -15.90 9.23 4.91
C LEU A 56 -16.63 10.48 4.38
N GLY A 57 -17.12 10.45 3.13
CA GLY A 57 -17.82 11.57 2.51
C GLY A 57 -16.90 12.68 1.99
N LYS A 58 -15.58 12.44 1.89
CA LYS A 58 -14.62 13.40 1.34
C LYS A 58 -14.39 13.19 -0.15
N GLN A 59 -13.90 14.23 -0.82
CA GLN A 59 -13.44 14.15 -2.20
C GLN A 59 -12.18 13.29 -2.29
N VAL A 60 -12.15 12.33 -3.20
CA VAL A 60 -10.95 11.55 -3.53
C VAL A 60 -10.06 12.34 -4.47
N GLU A 61 -8.77 12.39 -4.17
CA GLU A 61 -7.74 13.11 -4.94
C GLU A 61 -6.52 12.19 -5.15
N ASP A 62 -5.30 12.74 -5.21
CA ASP A 62 -4.07 11.96 -5.28
C ASP A 62 -3.77 11.22 -3.96
N ASP A 63 -2.85 10.25 -4.04
CA ASP A 63 -2.49 9.38 -2.91
C ASP A 63 -1.99 10.16 -1.69
N TYR A 64 -1.15 11.20 -1.86
CA TYR A 64 -0.63 11.98 -0.73
C TYR A 64 -1.72 12.78 -0.04
N THR A 65 -2.61 13.38 -0.81
CA THR A 65 -3.77 14.11 -0.29
C THR A 65 -4.76 13.17 0.39
N ASN A 66 -5.00 11.98 -0.18
CA ASN A 66 -5.89 10.99 0.43
C ASN A 66 -5.34 10.46 1.77
N ILE A 67 -4.04 10.19 1.88
CA ILE A 67 -3.39 9.82 3.15
C ILE A 67 -3.57 10.93 4.18
N SER A 68 -3.35 12.19 3.78
CA SER A 68 -3.48 13.35 4.69
C SER A 68 -4.92 13.52 5.17
N LYS A 69 -5.93 13.27 4.32
CA LYS A 69 -7.34 13.26 4.71
C LYS A 69 -7.67 12.16 5.74
N LEU A 70 -7.06 10.98 5.66
CA LEU A 70 -7.25 9.93 6.66
C LEU A 70 -6.59 10.28 8.00
N LEU A 71 -5.43 10.93 7.96
CA LEU A 71 -4.73 11.44 9.15
C LEU A 71 -5.55 12.54 9.85
N GLU A 72 -6.09 13.50 9.08
CA GLU A 72 -6.96 14.56 9.59
C GLU A 72 -8.24 14.03 10.27
N GLU A 73 -8.78 12.92 9.77
CA GLU A 73 -9.95 12.23 10.35
C GLU A 73 -9.59 11.27 11.49
N CYS A 74 -8.32 11.26 11.93
CA CYS A 74 -7.81 10.37 12.98
C CYS A 74 -8.06 8.87 12.70
N VAL A 75 -8.16 8.49 11.42
CA VAL A 75 -8.30 7.08 10.99
C VAL A 75 -6.97 6.36 11.09
N ILE A 76 -5.89 7.09 10.82
CA ILE A 76 -4.50 6.67 10.95
C ILE A 76 -3.72 7.66 11.82
N GLU A 77 -2.60 7.23 12.37
CA GLU A 77 -1.64 8.08 13.10
C GLU A 77 -0.49 8.55 12.19
N GLU A 78 0.34 9.50 12.66
CA GLU A 78 1.42 10.07 11.84
C GLU A 78 2.42 9.02 11.35
N SER A 79 2.80 8.07 12.21
CA SER A 79 3.68 6.92 11.87
C SER A 79 3.12 6.10 10.71
N GLU A 80 1.82 5.83 10.71
CA GLU A 80 1.14 5.09 9.64
C GLU A 80 1.03 5.94 8.37
N ALA A 81 0.78 7.25 8.49
CA ALA A 81 0.79 8.17 7.37
C ALA A 81 2.18 8.24 6.71
N GLU A 82 3.25 8.33 7.50
CA GLU A 82 4.64 8.29 7.02
C GLU A 82 4.98 6.96 6.34
N LEU A 83 4.53 5.83 6.88
CA LEU A 83 4.66 4.51 6.26
C LEU A 83 4.01 4.48 4.88
N LEU A 84 2.74 4.87 4.77
CA LEU A 84 2.01 4.91 3.51
C LEU A 84 2.68 5.84 2.49
N ARG A 85 3.10 7.04 2.91
CA ARG A 85 3.82 7.99 2.05
C ARG A 85 5.15 7.43 1.54
N ARG A 86 5.89 6.71 2.39
CA ARG A 86 7.16 6.06 2.05
C ARG A 86 6.96 4.97 1.00
N TYR A 87 5.97 4.10 1.17
CA TYR A 87 5.66 3.06 0.19
C TYR A 87 5.12 3.62 -1.12
N ASN A 88 4.27 4.64 -1.05
CA ASN A 88 3.81 5.36 -2.25
C ASN A 88 4.99 5.97 -3.03
N GLY A 89 5.93 6.59 -2.32
CA GLY A 89 7.18 7.09 -2.89
C GLY A 89 8.04 5.99 -3.52
N LEU A 90 8.12 4.82 -2.88
CA LEU A 90 8.81 3.65 -3.43
C LEU A 90 8.17 3.15 -4.72
N ARG A 91 6.83 3.01 -4.76
CA ARG A 91 6.08 2.63 -5.98
C ARG A 91 6.42 3.60 -7.12
N ASN A 92 6.38 4.91 -6.86
CA ASN A 92 6.72 5.93 -7.84
C ASN A 92 8.18 5.81 -8.31
N ALA A 93 9.11 5.50 -7.41
CA ALA A 93 10.52 5.33 -7.75
C ALA A 93 10.76 4.09 -8.62
N ILE A 94 10.14 2.96 -8.31
CA ILE A 94 10.22 1.75 -9.15
C ILE A 94 9.61 2.02 -10.53
N ALA A 95 8.49 2.73 -10.59
CA ALA A 95 7.76 3.01 -11.83
C ALA A 95 8.41 4.06 -12.75
N HIS A 96 9.22 4.99 -12.23
CA HIS A 96 9.72 6.14 -13.00
C HIS A 96 11.23 6.36 -12.96
N HIS A 97 11.97 5.77 -12.01
CA HIS A 97 13.40 6.01 -11.82
C HIS A 97 14.27 4.81 -12.19
N TYR A 98 14.02 4.16 -13.33
CA TYR A 98 14.71 2.93 -13.74
C TYR A 98 16.25 3.04 -13.74
N ASN A 99 16.79 4.21 -14.10
CA ASN A 99 18.24 4.45 -14.15
C ASN A 99 18.87 4.74 -12.77
N HIS A 100 18.05 5.01 -11.75
CA HIS A 100 18.50 5.49 -10.44
C HIS A 100 17.76 4.81 -9.28
N LEU A 101 17.17 3.63 -9.52
CA LEU A 101 16.49 2.88 -8.48
C LEU A 101 17.50 2.40 -7.44
N ASP A 102 17.37 2.94 -6.24
CA ASP A 102 18.18 2.54 -5.09
C ASP A 102 17.67 1.21 -4.53
N LEU A 103 18.32 0.11 -4.91
CA LEU A 103 17.95 -1.24 -4.47
C LEU A 103 18.05 -1.40 -2.95
N SER A 104 18.90 -0.64 -2.26
CA SER A 104 18.96 -0.72 -0.79
C SER A 104 17.67 -0.25 -0.12
N LYS A 105 16.95 0.69 -0.75
CA LYS A 105 15.61 1.12 -0.29
C LYS A 105 14.56 0.05 -0.55
N VAL A 106 14.66 -0.67 -1.68
CA VAL A 106 13.77 -1.78 -2.02
C VAL A 106 13.97 -2.92 -1.02
N GLU A 107 15.21 -3.32 -0.76
CA GLU A 107 15.54 -4.39 0.19
C GLU A 107 15.05 -4.06 1.61
N ARG A 108 15.23 -2.82 2.06
CA ARG A 108 14.66 -2.37 3.34
C ARG A 108 13.13 -2.43 3.34
N ALA A 109 12.49 -1.97 2.27
CA ALA A 109 11.04 -2.02 2.18
C ALA A 109 10.51 -3.46 2.19
N LEU A 110 11.23 -4.43 1.59
CA LEU A 110 10.86 -5.85 1.68
C LEU A 110 10.81 -6.35 3.12
N THR A 111 11.73 -5.89 3.98
CA THR A 111 11.77 -6.29 5.41
C THR A 111 10.67 -5.67 6.27
N GLN A 112 9.89 -4.73 5.74
CA GLN A 112 8.86 -3.98 6.48
C GLN A 112 7.47 -4.08 5.80
N LEU A 113 7.29 -5.01 4.85
CA LEU A 113 6.02 -5.16 4.13
C LEU A 113 4.88 -5.62 5.05
N ASP A 114 5.21 -6.34 6.13
CA ASP A 114 4.28 -6.70 7.19
C ASP A 114 3.66 -5.46 7.84
N GLU A 115 4.45 -4.41 8.13
CA GLU A 115 3.92 -3.14 8.66
C GLU A 115 2.89 -2.53 7.70
N LEU A 116 3.15 -2.56 6.38
CA LEU A 116 2.21 -2.06 5.36
C LEU A 116 0.91 -2.89 5.36
N TYR A 117 1.03 -4.21 5.48
CA TYR A 117 -0.12 -5.11 5.56
C TYR A 117 -0.98 -4.82 6.80
N GLU A 118 -0.36 -4.61 7.96
CA GLU A 118 -1.07 -4.29 9.21
C GLU A 118 -1.89 -3.00 9.07
N VAL A 119 -1.33 -1.97 8.44
CA VAL A 119 -2.08 -0.73 8.15
C VAL A 119 -3.22 -1.01 7.18
N ALA A 120 -3.02 -1.81 6.13
CA ALA A 120 -4.09 -2.20 5.21
C ALA A 120 -5.24 -2.92 5.94
N VAL A 121 -4.92 -3.85 6.85
CA VAL A 121 -5.89 -4.55 7.71
C VAL A 121 -6.66 -3.56 8.59
N LYS A 122 -5.97 -2.58 9.20
CA LYS A 122 -6.60 -1.53 10.01
C LYS A 122 -7.59 -0.70 9.18
N LEU A 123 -7.19 -0.25 7.99
CA LEU A 123 -8.05 0.53 7.10
C LEU A 123 -9.33 -0.24 6.73
N VAL A 124 -9.20 -1.53 6.40
CA VAL A 124 -10.34 -2.41 6.09
C VAL A 124 -11.27 -2.59 7.30
N LYS A 125 -10.71 -2.76 8.51
CA LYS A 125 -11.50 -2.83 9.75
C LYS A 125 -12.25 -1.52 10.02
N THR A 126 -11.64 -0.37 9.74
CA THR A 126 -12.32 0.93 9.85
C THR A 126 -13.46 1.05 8.85
N ALA A 127 -13.23 0.64 7.59
CA ALA A 127 -14.26 0.63 6.56
C ALA A 127 -15.45 -0.27 6.92
N ASP A 128 -15.21 -1.42 7.59
CA ASP A 128 -16.27 -2.33 8.06
C ASP A 128 -17.13 -1.68 9.13
N LYS A 129 -16.52 -0.91 10.06
CA LYS A 129 -17.24 -0.16 11.11
C LYS A 129 -18.10 0.96 10.55
N LEU A 130 -17.70 1.60 9.45
CA LEU A 130 -18.49 2.65 8.79
C LEU A 130 -19.68 2.09 7.99
N ALA A 131 -19.70 0.78 7.72
CA ALA A 131 -20.75 0.11 6.96
C ALA A 131 -21.83 -0.53 7.83
N GLY A 132 -21.60 -0.62 9.15
CA GLY A 132 -22.58 -1.09 10.15
C GLY A 132 -23.34 0.08 10.77
#